data_AF-A0A7D4UH96-F1
#
_entry.id   AF-A0A7D4UH96-F1
#
_cell.length_a   1.000
_cell.length_b   1.000
_cell.length_c   1.000
_cell.angle_alpha   90.00
_cell.angle_beta   90.00
_cell.angle_gamma   90.00
#
_symmetry.space_group_name_H-M   'P 1'
#
loop_
_entity.id
_entity.type
_entity.pdbx_description
1 polymer ?
#
loop_
_entity_poly.entity_id
_entity_poly.type
_entity_poly.pdbx_seq_one_letter_code
_entity_poly.pdbx_strand_id
1 'polypeptide(L)'
;MSYGQERFYETLRQALMSWVWNNPRLLHKIKKRELAFLFEFDPQRGLSIDLRRFEPDYYKATFYPPAEKKVYIDEFVRKVCRIIHQNLKASGRTDLTITITVRHMISEISHWKTFYISENFDSGKTASLSQKDTDWHYRYDPGN
;
A
#
# COMPACT_ATOMS: atom_id res chain seq x y z
N MET A 1 -13.74 6.49 -16.01
CA MET A 1 -13.35 5.10 -15.66
C MET A 1 -14.48 4.17 -16.01
N SER A 2 -14.19 2.90 -16.34
CA SER A 2 -15.26 1.91 -16.47
C SER A 2 -15.74 1.48 -15.08
N TYR A 3 -17.05 1.27 -14.94
CA TYR A 3 -17.69 0.78 -13.70
C TYR A 3 -17.02 -0.49 -13.15
N GLY A 4 -16.43 -1.30 -14.04
CA GLY A 4 -15.73 -2.54 -13.67
C GLY A 4 -14.36 -2.35 -13.02
N GLN A 5 -13.70 -1.19 -13.14
CA GLN A 5 -12.42 -0.93 -12.47
C GLN A 5 -12.61 -0.38 -11.05
N GLU A 6 -13.59 0.50 -10.87
CA GLU A 6 -13.96 1.06 -9.55
C GLU A 6 -14.44 -0.03 -8.59
N ARG A 7 -15.34 -0.91 -9.05
CA ARG A 7 -15.81 -2.06 -8.27
C ARG A 7 -14.69 -3.04 -7.90
N PHE A 8 -13.68 -3.17 -8.78
CA PHE A 8 -12.52 -4.01 -8.52
C PHE A 8 -11.62 -3.41 -7.42
N TYR A 9 -11.35 -2.11 -7.46
CA TYR A 9 -10.59 -1.44 -6.39
C TYR A 9 -11.30 -1.46 -5.05
N GLU A 10 -12.63 -1.32 -5.03
CA GLU A 10 -13.39 -1.49 -3.78
C GLU A 10 -13.27 -2.92 -3.24
N THR A 11 -13.31 -3.93 -4.12
CA THR A 11 -13.09 -5.33 -3.71
C THR A 11 -11.69 -5.53 -3.12
N LEU A 12 -10.65 -4.98 -3.75
CA LEU A 12 -9.28 -5.03 -3.22
C LEU A 12 -9.17 -4.34 -1.87
N ARG A 13 -9.79 -3.16 -1.71
CA ARG A 13 -9.83 -2.42 -0.46
C ARG A 13 -10.44 -3.25 0.66
N GLN A 14 -11.59 -3.87 0.40
CA GLN A 14 -12.27 -4.74 1.37
C GLN A 14 -11.42 -5.97 1.74
N ALA A 15 -10.74 -6.59 0.77
CA ALA A 15 -9.85 -7.71 1.03
C ALA A 15 -8.67 -7.30 1.94
N LEU A 16 -8.05 -6.14 1.68
CA LEU A 16 -6.97 -5.61 2.50
C LEU A 16 -7.44 -5.24 3.91
N MET A 17 -8.59 -4.59 4.04
CA MET A 17 -9.18 -4.25 5.33
C MET A 17 -9.52 -5.50 6.14
N SER A 18 -10.13 -6.50 5.49
CA SER A 18 -10.44 -7.80 6.09
C SER A 18 -9.18 -8.51 6.58
N TRP A 19 -8.10 -8.50 5.80
CA TRP A 19 -6.82 -9.06 6.23
C TRP A 19 -6.29 -8.38 7.49
N VAL A 20 -6.27 -7.04 7.54
CA VAL A 20 -5.77 -6.32 8.72
C VAL A 20 -6.64 -6.59 9.94
N TRP A 21 -7.96 -6.57 9.78
CA TRP A 21 -8.91 -6.77 10.89
C TRP A 21 -8.84 -8.19 11.47
N ASN A 22 -8.63 -9.20 10.62
CA ASN A 22 -8.58 -10.60 11.03
C ASN A 22 -7.17 -11.08 11.39
N ASN A 23 -6.15 -10.22 11.31
CA ASN A 23 -4.77 -10.57 11.68
C ASN A 23 -4.56 -10.42 13.19
N PRO A 24 -4.32 -11.50 13.95
CA PRO A 24 -4.20 -11.43 15.42
C PRO A 24 -3.07 -10.51 15.90
N ARG A 25 -2.02 -10.29 15.08
CA ARG A 25 -0.91 -9.40 15.43
C ARG A 25 -1.24 -7.92 15.23
N LEU A 26 -2.22 -7.61 14.39
CA LEU A 26 -2.70 -6.25 14.12
C LEU A 26 -4.02 -5.93 14.83
N LEU A 27 -4.67 -6.96 15.38
CA LEU A 27 -5.87 -6.83 16.18
C LEU A 27 -5.61 -5.86 17.34
N HIS A 28 -6.50 -4.90 17.54
CA HIS A 28 -6.39 -3.79 18.51
C HIS A 28 -5.23 -2.81 18.27
N LYS A 29 -4.46 -2.95 17.18
CA LYS A 29 -3.44 -1.97 16.78
C LYS A 29 -3.98 -0.89 15.85
N ILE A 30 -5.24 -1.02 15.43
CA ILE A 30 -5.96 -0.05 14.60
C ILE A 30 -7.44 -0.07 14.98
N LYS A 31 -8.08 1.11 15.03
CA LYS A 31 -9.53 1.24 15.23
C LYS A 31 -10.28 0.97 13.93
N LYS A 32 -11.50 0.42 14.03
CA LYS A 32 -12.36 0.14 12.86
C LYS A 32 -12.57 1.37 11.97
N ARG A 33 -12.73 2.56 12.57
CA ARG A 33 -12.86 3.82 11.82
C ARG A 33 -11.59 4.18 11.05
N GLU A 34 -10.41 3.95 11.63
CA GLU A 34 -9.12 4.29 11.03
C GLU A 34 -8.73 3.28 9.95
N LEU A 35 -9.18 2.03 10.07
CA LEU A 35 -8.98 0.98 9.08
C LEU A 35 -9.51 1.37 7.70
N ALA A 36 -10.63 2.09 7.64
CA ALA A 36 -11.17 2.59 6.37
C ALA A 36 -10.19 3.56 5.67
N PHE A 37 -9.38 4.31 6.43
CA PHE A 37 -8.43 5.28 5.90
C PHE A 37 -7.01 4.72 5.75
N LEU A 38 -6.78 3.46 6.15
CA LEU A 38 -5.48 2.79 6.01
C LEU A 38 -5.16 2.54 4.53
N PHE A 39 -6.16 2.17 3.74
CA PHE A 39 -6.02 1.88 2.31
C PHE A 39 -6.94 2.77 1.48
N GLU A 40 -6.35 3.52 0.57
CA GLU A 40 -7.05 4.44 -0.33
C GLU A 40 -6.63 4.14 -1.76
N PHE A 41 -7.56 3.66 -2.59
CA PHE A 41 -7.31 3.45 -4.00
C PHE A 41 -7.71 4.70 -4.78
N ASP A 42 -6.75 5.25 -5.51
CA ASP A 42 -6.96 6.29 -6.49
C ASP A 42 -6.69 5.71 -7.90
N PRO A 43 -7.58 5.95 -8.87
CA PRO A 43 -7.44 5.46 -10.24
C PRO A 43 -6.16 5.85 -10.97
N GLN A 44 -5.61 7.02 -10.67
CA GLN A 44 -4.44 7.60 -11.32
C GLN A 44 -3.17 7.30 -10.53
N ARG A 45 -3.27 7.31 -9.19
CA ARG A 45 -2.14 7.20 -8.27
C ARG A 45 -1.92 5.79 -7.72
N GLY A 46 -2.89 4.89 -7.88
CA GLY A 46 -2.84 3.53 -7.34
C GLY A 46 -3.26 3.45 -5.88
N LEU A 47 -2.62 2.60 -5.09
CA LEU A 47 -2.91 2.39 -3.67
C LEU A 47 -2.06 3.31 -2.79
N SER A 48 -2.70 4.08 -1.92
CA SER A 48 -2.07 4.79 -0.82
C SER A 48 -2.30 4.04 0.50
N ILE A 49 -1.22 3.80 1.24
CA ILE A 49 -1.21 3.15 2.55
C ILE A 49 -0.84 4.18 3.60
N ASP A 50 -1.74 4.51 4.53
CA ASP A 50 -1.44 5.44 5.63
C ASP A 50 -1.14 4.71 6.93
N LEU A 51 0.14 4.43 7.21
CA LEU A 51 0.53 3.71 8.42
C LEU A 51 0.26 4.53 9.70
N ARG A 52 0.04 5.84 9.61
CA ARG A 52 -0.30 6.69 10.77
C ARG A 52 -1.70 6.38 11.32
N ARG A 53 -2.49 5.56 10.61
CA ARG A 53 -3.81 5.08 11.05
C ARG A 53 -3.73 4.01 12.13
N PHE A 54 -2.57 3.36 12.28
CA PHE A 54 -2.34 2.50 13.44
C PHE A 54 -2.26 3.35 14.73
N GLU A 55 -2.57 2.72 15.87
CA GLU A 55 -2.46 3.37 17.17
C GLU A 55 -1.04 3.92 17.39
N PRO A 56 -0.89 5.12 17.97
CA PRO A 56 0.39 5.83 18.03
C PRO A 56 1.55 5.02 18.60
N ASP A 57 1.30 4.25 19.66
CA ASP A 57 2.35 3.45 20.33
C ASP A 57 2.85 2.31 19.43
N TYR A 58 1.92 1.64 18.74
CA TYR A 58 2.27 0.59 17.79
C TYR A 58 3.03 1.16 16.59
N TYR A 59 2.56 2.29 16.06
CA TYR A 59 3.23 2.97 14.96
C TYR A 59 4.66 3.36 15.33
N LYS A 60 4.84 3.98 16.49
CA LYS A 60 6.17 4.40 16.97
C LYS A 60 7.12 3.21 17.15
N ALA A 61 6.62 2.10 17.70
CA ALA A 61 7.45 0.92 17.92
C ALA A 61 7.84 0.19 16.62
N THR A 62 6.93 0.17 15.63
CA THR A 62 7.03 -0.73 14.47
C THR A 62 7.50 -0.02 13.20
N PHE A 63 7.11 1.24 13.01
CA PHE A 63 7.29 1.96 11.75
C PHE A 63 8.07 3.27 11.88
N TYR A 64 8.46 3.67 13.10
CA TYR A 64 9.24 4.89 13.35
C TYR A 64 10.57 4.58 14.08
N PRO A 65 11.66 5.30 13.76
CA PRO A 65 11.81 6.17 12.59
C PRO A 65 11.86 5.32 11.29
N PRO A 66 11.28 5.80 10.17
CA PRO A 66 11.15 5.00 8.95
C PRO A 66 12.46 4.43 8.40
N ALA A 67 13.56 5.17 8.53
CA ALA A 67 14.88 4.72 8.08
C ALA A 67 15.33 3.44 8.78
N GLU A 68 15.14 3.35 10.10
CA GLU A 68 15.50 2.19 10.91
C GLU A 68 14.48 1.05 10.79
N LYS A 69 13.21 1.41 10.59
CA LYS A 69 12.09 0.45 10.53
C LYS A 69 11.72 0.01 9.12
N LYS A 70 12.56 0.35 8.13
CA LYS A 70 12.32 0.05 6.70
C LYS A 70 11.99 -1.41 6.44
N VAL A 71 12.63 -2.36 7.13
CA VAL A 71 12.36 -3.80 6.97
C VAL A 71 10.90 -4.13 7.30
N TYR A 72 10.36 -3.58 8.38
CA TYR A 72 8.96 -3.82 8.78
C TYR A 72 7.97 -3.17 7.83
N ILE A 73 8.31 -2.01 7.28
CA ILE A 73 7.51 -1.32 6.26
C ILE A 73 7.47 -2.15 4.97
N ASP A 74 8.63 -2.60 4.50
CA ASP A 74 8.76 -3.45 3.32
C ASP A 74 8.01 -4.78 3.50
N GLU A 75 8.08 -5.39 4.68
CA GLU A 75 7.31 -6.60 5.00
C GLU A 75 5.80 -6.37 4.98
N PHE A 76 5.33 -5.24 5.51
CA PHE A 76 3.93 -4.87 5.46
C PHE A 76 3.46 -4.71 4.02
N VAL A 77 4.22 -3.95 3.21
CA VAL A 77 3.93 -3.74 1.78
C VAL A 77 3.93 -5.06 1.01
N ARG A 78 4.90 -5.97 1.27
CA ARG A 78 4.93 -7.29 0.62
C ARG A 78 3.67 -8.11 0.89
N LYS A 79 3.14 -8.05 2.12
CA LYS A 79 1.88 -8.73 2.47
C LYS A 79 0.70 -8.11 1.72
N VAL A 80 0.66 -6.78 1.62
CA VAL A 80 -0.33 -6.06 0.80
C VAL A 80 -0.24 -6.50 -0.66
N CYS A 81 0.96 -6.53 -1.25
CA CYS A 81 1.17 -6.98 -2.62
C CYS A 81 0.67 -8.41 -2.85
N ARG A 82 0.96 -9.32 -1.91
CA ARG A 82 0.50 -10.71 -1.99
C ARG A 82 -1.02 -10.81 -2.01
N ILE A 83 -1.72 -10.03 -1.18
CA ILE A 83 -3.18 -10.02 -1.14
C ILE A 83 -3.75 -9.48 -2.46
N ILE A 84 -3.20 -8.37 -2.96
CA ILE A 84 -3.60 -7.79 -4.24
C ILE A 84 -3.41 -8.82 -5.36
N HIS A 85 -2.24 -9.46 -5.44
CA HIS A 85 -1.94 -10.47 -6.44
C HIS A 85 -2.89 -11.68 -6.38
N GLN A 86 -3.21 -12.18 -5.17
CA GLN A 86 -4.18 -13.27 -5.01
C GLN A 86 -5.57 -12.89 -5.53
N ASN A 87 -6.02 -11.66 -5.28
CA ASN A 87 -7.31 -11.17 -5.76
C ASN A 87 -7.29 -10.91 -7.28
N LEU A 88 -6.20 -10.39 -7.81
CA LEU A 88 -5.98 -10.21 -9.26
C LEU A 88 -6.12 -11.55 -9.99
N LYS A 89 -5.38 -12.57 -9.55
CA LYS A 89 -5.43 -13.92 -10.10
C LYS A 89 -6.83 -14.53 -10.02
N ALA A 90 -7.52 -14.39 -8.88
CA ALA A 90 -8.88 -14.87 -8.71
C ALA A 90 -9.89 -14.16 -9.63
N SER A 91 -9.64 -12.91 -9.97
CA SER A 91 -10.48 -12.11 -10.89
C SER A 91 -10.14 -12.29 -12.38
N GLY A 92 -9.14 -13.11 -12.71
CA GLY A 92 -8.67 -13.29 -14.08
C GLY A 92 -7.95 -12.07 -14.67
N ARG A 93 -7.52 -11.13 -13.82
CA ARG A 93 -6.78 -9.93 -14.25
C ARG A 93 -5.30 -10.12 -13.96
N THR A 94 -4.51 -10.39 -14.99
CA THR A 94 -3.06 -10.62 -14.86
C THR A 94 -2.23 -9.36 -15.13
N ASP A 95 -2.78 -8.41 -15.88
CA ASP A 95 -1.99 -7.34 -16.52
C ASP A 95 -2.05 -6.01 -15.74
N LEU A 96 -2.69 -6.01 -14.56
CA LEU A 96 -2.93 -4.78 -13.80
C LEU A 96 -1.71 -4.41 -12.95
N THR A 97 -1.04 -3.34 -13.36
CA THR A 97 0.00 -2.69 -12.56
C THR A 97 -0.64 -1.71 -11.57
N ILE A 98 -0.43 -1.93 -10.27
CA ILE A 98 -0.86 -1.00 -9.20
C ILE A 98 0.39 -0.39 -8.56
N THR A 99 0.51 0.94 -8.66
CA THR A 99 1.45 1.74 -7.86
C THR A 99 1.02 1.70 -6.39
N ILE A 100 1.95 1.46 -5.47
CA ILE A 100 1.68 1.58 -4.02
C ILE A 100 2.54 2.69 -3.44
N THR A 101 1.94 3.57 -2.65
CA THR A 101 2.59 4.68 -1.93
C THR A 101 2.34 4.51 -0.43
N VAL A 102 3.35 4.76 0.41
CA VAL A 102 3.21 4.61 1.88
C VAL A 102 3.44 5.95 2.58
N ARG A 103 2.47 6.38 3.40
CA ARG A 103 2.50 7.64 4.17
C ARG A 103 2.98 7.39 5.61
N HIS A 104 3.87 8.28 6.10
CA HIS A 104 4.48 8.25 7.43
C HIS A 104 4.56 9.67 8.05
N MET A 105 4.95 9.78 9.32
CA MET A 105 4.94 11.04 10.10
C MET A 105 5.99 12.08 9.69
N ILE A 106 7.09 11.70 9.00
CA ILE A 106 8.12 12.68 8.64
C ILE A 106 7.60 13.50 7.43
N SER A 107 7.46 14.82 7.64
CA SER A 107 7.16 15.90 6.66
C SER A 107 5.80 15.92 5.95
N GLU A 108 4.71 15.39 6.54
CA GLU A 108 3.33 15.36 5.98
C GLU A 108 3.13 14.64 4.63
N ILE A 109 4.21 14.40 3.89
CA ILE A 109 4.33 13.49 2.75
C ILE A 109 5.71 12.83 2.91
N SER A 110 5.73 11.62 3.44
CA SER A 110 6.94 10.79 3.39
C SER A 110 7.00 10.12 2.03
N HIS A 111 7.85 10.63 1.16
CA HIS A 111 8.18 10.09 -0.15
C HIS A 111 8.95 8.78 -0.02
N TRP A 112 8.26 7.67 0.22
CA TRP A 112 8.89 6.35 0.14
C TRP A 112 8.11 5.43 -0.78
N LYS A 113 8.80 5.17 -1.90
CA LYS A 113 8.73 4.01 -2.79
C LYS A 113 7.35 3.76 -3.41
N THR A 114 7.23 4.16 -4.67
CA THR A 114 6.26 3.59 -5.60
C THR A 114 6.59 2.12 -5.81
N PHE A 115 5.74 1.20 -5.33
CA PHE A 115 5.90 -0.23 -5.56
C PHE A 115 5.02 -0.69 -6.72
N TYR A 116 5.55 -1.59 -7.56
CA TYR A 116 4.83 -2.18 -8.68
C TYR A 116 4.65 -3.68 -8.47
N ILE A 117 3.42 -4.15 -8.66
CA ILE A 117 3.15 -5.58 -8.82
C ILE A 117 3.15 -5.86 -10.32
N SER A 118 4.21 -6.50 -10.82
CA SER A 118 4.32 -6.96 -12.21
C SER A 118 3.70 -8.35 -12.39
N GLU A 119 3.39 -8.75 -13.63
CA GLU A 119 2.98 -10.13 -14.00
C GLU A 119 3.92 -11.22 -13.45
N ASN A 120 5.21 -10.91 -13.27
CA ASN A 120 6.22 -11.85 -12.75
C ASN A 120 6.30 -11.89 -11.21
N PHE A 121 5.30 -11.38 -10.48
CA PHE A 121 5.28 -11.41 -9.02
C PHE A 121 5.11 -12.85 -8.50
N ASP A 122 6.21 -13.45 -8.05
CA ASP A 122 6.20 -14.77 -7.42
C ASP A 122 5.95 -14.64 -5.91
N SER A 123 4.77 -15.07 -5.47
CA SER A 123 4.37 -15.04 -4.05
C SER A 123 5.16 -15.99 -3.13
N GLY A 124 5.92 -16.93 -3.72
CA GLY A 124 6.84 -17.84 -3.03
C GLY A 124 8.26 -17.29 -2.90
N LYS A 125 8.59 -16.22 -3.62
CA LYS A 125 9.88 -15.52 -3.52
C LYS A 125 9.69 -14.17 -2.83
N THR A 126 10.76 -13.69 -2.21
CA THR A 126 10.77 -12.34 -1.66
C THR A 126 10.62 -11.35 -2.81
N ALA A 127 9.44 -10.77 -2.96
CA ALA A 127 9.17 -9.84 -4.04
C ALA A 127 10.22 -8.71 -4.08
N SER A 128 10.88 -8.54 -5.23
CA SER A 128 11.76 -7.41 -5.47
C SER A 128 10.92 -6.15 -5.48
N LEU A 129 11.17 -5.30 -4.49
CA LEU A 129 10.52 -4.02 -4.35
C LEU A 129 11.33 -3.01 -5.16
N SER A 130 10.98 -2.84 -6.43
CA SER A 130 11.64 -1.88 -7.34
C SER A 130 11.18 -0.45 -7.03
N GLN A 131 12.12 0.47 -6.93
CA GLN A 131 11.85 1.91 -6.83
C GLN A 131 11.56 2.46 -8.23
N LYS A 132 10.59 3.38 -8.36
CA LYS A 132 10.55 4.28 -9.52
C LYS A 132 11.54 5.41 -9.25
N ASP A 133 12.45 5.69 -10.17
CA ASP A 133 13.44 6.78 -10.03
C ASP A 133 12.79 8.17 -10.03
N THR A 134 11.53 8.28 -10.45
CA THR A 134 10.79 9.54 -10.57
C THR A 134 9.48 9.50 -9.78
N ASP A 135 9.39 10.32 -8.73
CA ASP A 135 8.16 10.56 -8.00
C ASP A 135 7.14 11.32 -8.86
N TRP A 136 5.86 10.95 -8.74
CA TRP A 136 4.72 11.57 -9.42
C TRP A 136 4.47 13.05 -9.04
N HIS A 137 5.32 13.66 -8.21
CA HIS A 137 5.21 15.05 -7.79
C HIS A 137 6.14 16.05 -8.50
N TYR A 138 6.98 15.62 -9.44
CA TYR A 138 7.64 16.56 -10.36
C TYR A 138 6.75 16.88 -11.57
N ARG A 139 5.62 17.52 -11.31
CA ARG A 139 5.05 18.54 -12.21
C ARG A 139 5.04 19.87 -11.46
N TYR A 140 6.21 20.29 -11.00
CA TYR A 140 6.50 21.72 -10.98
C TYR A 140 7.27 21.96 -12.25
N ASP A 141 6.58 22.49 -13.25
CA ASP A 141 7.18 23.10 -14.42
C ASP A 141 7.53 24.52 -13.98
N PRO A 142 8.81 24.86 -13.67
CA PRO A 142 9.17 26.26 -13.52
C PRO A 142 9.23 26.83 -14.95
N GLY A 143 8.06 27.12 -15.51
CA GLY A 143 7.96 27.95 -16.70
C GLY A 143 8.44 29.36 -16.37
N ASN A 144 9.76 29.60 -16.53
CA ASN A 144 10.44 30.78 -17.06
C ASN A 144 11.91 30.83 -16.63
#